data_AF-A0A924M0K1-F1
#
_entry.id   AF-A0A924M0K1-F1
#
_cell.length_a   1.000
_cell.length_b   1.000
_cell.length_c   1.000
_cell.angle_alpha   90.00
_cell.angle_beta   90.00
_cell.angle_gamma   90.00
#
_symmetry.space_group_name_H-M   'P 1'
#
loop_
_entity.id
_entity.type
_entity.pdbx_description
1 polymer ?
#
loop_
_entity_poly.entity_id
_entity_poly.type
_entity_poly.pdbx_seq_one_letter_code
_entity_poly.pdbx_strand_id
1 'polypeptide(L)'
;MDVEYSLLNQTKREQLTFAYMPVGRKREIAGNPASAALVAWYMLEHPQDDIRFVSDSDGEWPFKVGNRDEAFGYLDVTNSLAVFKRYQKYLA
;
A
#
# COMPACT_ATOMS: atom_id res chain seq x y z
N MET A 1 8.29 11.53 16.74
CA MET A 1 7.81 10.22 16.24
C MET A 1 7.31 10.50 14.85
N ASP A 2 7.90 9.86 13.84
CA ASP A 2 7.45 10.05 12.46
C ASP A 2 6.27 9.12 12.20
N VAL A 3 5.25 9.60 11.50
CA VAL A 3 4.04 8.82 11.21
C VAL A 3 4.23 8.14 9.86
N GLU A 4 4.19 6.81 9.84
CA GLU A 4 4.28 6.02 8.61
C GLU A 4 2.90 5.58 8.15
N TYR A 5 2.72 5.52 6.83
CA TYR A 5 1.48 5.09 6.21
C TYR A 5 1.70 3.87 5.33
N SER A 6 0.79 2.90 5.45
CA SER A 6 0.63 1.78 4.53
C SER A 6 -0.65 1.94 3.72
N LEU A 7 -0.70 1.34 2.53
CA LEU A 7 -1.94 1.22 1.77
C LEU A 7 -2.56 -0.16 2.09
N LEU A 8 -3.75 -0.18 2.65
CA LEU A 8 -4.46 -1.42 2.98
C LEU A 8 -5.62 -1.65 2.02
N ASN A 9 -5.75 -2.88 1.54
CA ASN A 9 -6.93 -3.39 0.85
C ASN A 9 -7.70 -4.30 1.79
N GLN A 10 -8.81 -3.80 2.32
CA GLN A 10 -9.63 -4.51 3.28
C GLN A 10 -10.37 -5.70 2.63
N THR A 11 -10.77 -5.57 1.37
CA THR A 11 -11.53 -6.58 0.64
C THR A 11 -10.70 -7.86 0.46
N LYS A 12 -9.42 -7.71 0.12
CA LYS A 12 -8.52 -8.84 -0.17
C LYS A 12 -7.61 -9.24 0.99
N ARG A 13 -7.56 -8.43 2.05
CA ARG A 13 -6.59 -8.56 3.15
C ARG A 13 -5.14 -8.49 2.65
N GLU A 14 -4.89 -7.51 1.80
CA GLU A 14 -3.58 -7.22 1.22
C GLU A 14 -3.08 -5.85 1.69
N GLN A 15 -1.78 -5.65 1.66
CA GLN A 15 -1.16 -4.38 2.00
C GLN A 15 0.01 -4.03 1.08
N LEU A 16 0.24 -2.73 0.91
CA LEU A 16 1.47 -2.18 0.39
C LEU A 16 2.20 -1.47 1.51
N THR A 17 3.40 -1.96 1.83
CA THR A 17 4.32 -1.32 2.77
C THR A 17 5.39 -0.57 1.98
N PHE A 18 5.76 0.62 2.45
CA PHE A 18 6.79 1.45 1.78
C PHE A 18 8.14 1.36 2.48
N ALA A 19 8.35 0.37 3.35
CA ALA A 19 9.53 0.25 4.21
C ALA A 19 10.88 0.20 3.45
N TYR A 20 10.89 -0.23 2.19
CA TYR A 20 12.08 -0.27 1.34
C TYR A 20 12.27 0.98 0.47
N MET A 21 11.38 1.96 0.59
CA MET A 21 11.43 3.24 -0.10
C MET A 21 11.68 4.35 0.92
N PRO A 22 12.37 5.45 0.55
CA PRO A 22 12.60 6.57 1.46
C PRO A 22 11.34 7.47 1.56
N VAL A 23 10.18 6.85 1.83
CA VAL A 23 8.89 7.51 1.96
C VAL A 23 8.12 6.87 3.11
N GLY A 24 7.51 7.68 3.97
CA GLY A 24 6.64 7.20 5.05
C GLY A 24 5.32 7.95 5.12
N ARG A 25 5.32 9.23 4.76
CA ARG A 25 4.13 10.09 4.82
C ARG A 25 3.36 10.06 3.51
N LYS A 26 2.04 10.26 3.56
CA LYS A 26 1.17 10.38 2.37
C LYS A 26 1.73 11.34 1.29
N ARG A 27 2.28 12.48 1.70
CA ARG A 27 2.88 13.47 0.78
C ARG A 27 4.17 12.97 0.13
N GLU A 28 4.98 12.21 0.85
CA GLU A 28 6.22 11.63 0.34
C GLU A 28 5.91 10.48 -0.63
N ILE A 29 4.95 9.63 -0.26
CA ILE A 29 4.45 8.54 -1.10
C ILE A 29 3.89 9.08 -2.42
N ALA A 30 3.09 10.16 -2.38
CA ALA A 30 2.56 10.80 -3.58
C ALA A 30 3.63 11.59 -4.36
N GLY A 31 4.66 12.11 -3.67
CA GLY A 31 5.73 12.91 -4.27
C GLY A 31 6.84 12.08 -4.90
N ASN A 32 6.99 10.81 -4.54
CA ASN A 32 7.95 9.90 -5.15
C ASN A 32 7.29 9.16 -6.34
N PRO A 33 7.86 9.25 -7.55
CA PRO A 33 7.23 8.67 -8.75
C PRO A 33 7.00 7.17 -8.69
N ALA A 34 7.89 6.41 -8.05
CA ALA A 34 7.79 4.96 -7.98
C ALA A 34 6.65 4.52 -7.04
N SER A 35 6.58 5.10 -5.84
CA SER A 35 5.50 4.80 -4.89
C SER A 35 4.15 5.31 -5.39
N ALA A 36 4.11 6.50 -6.01
CA ALA A 36 2.88 7.04 -6.58
C ALA A 36 2.36 6.15 -7.71
N ALA A 37 3.23 5.67 -8.60
CA ALA A 37 2.86 4.75 -9.67
C ALA A 37 2.38 3.40 -9.11
N LEU A 38 3.03 2.88 -8.07
CA LEU A 38 2.61 1.64 -7.42
C LEU A 38 1.20 1.75 -6.83
N VAL A 39 0.93 2.82 -6.07
CA VAL A 39 -0.40 3.09 -5.49
C VAL A 39 -1.44 3.24 -6.58
N ALA A 40 -1.17 4.07 -7.59
CA ALA A 40 -2.09 4.31 -8.69
C ALA A 40 -2.40 3.01 -9.45
N TRP A 41 -1.38 2.22 -9.78
CA TRP A 41 -1.54 0.93 -10.44
C TRP A 41 -2.40 -0.03 -9.61
N TYR A 42 -2.09 -0.16 -8.32
CA TYR A 42 -2.81 -1.07 -7.43
C TYR A 42 -4.29 -0.69 -7.29
N MET A 43 -4.59 0.62 -7.17
CA MET A 43 -5.98 1.10 -7.15
C MET A 43 -6.71 0.88 -8.48
N LEU A 44 -6.01 1.01 -9.62
CA LEU A 44 -6.59 0.77 -10.95
C LEU A 44 -6.93 -0.70 -11.19
N GLU A 45 -6.10 -1.62 -10.73
CA GLU A 45 -6.35 -3.07 -10.83
C GLU A 45 -7.47 -3.53 -9.89
N HIS A 46 -7.81 -2.73 -8.87
CA HIS A 46 -8.77 -3.06 -7.82
C HIS A 46 -9.81 -1.94 -7.60
N PRO A 47 -10.58 -1.56 -8.64
CA PRO A 47 -11.42 -0.36 -8.59
C PRO A 47 -12.67 -0.48 -7.69
N GLN A 48 -13.02 -1.70 -7.27
CA GLN A 48 -14.18 -1.98 -6.41
C GLN A 48 -13.77 -2.34 -4.97
N ASP A 49 -12.47 -2.40 -4.69
CA ASP A 49 -11.97 -2.79 -3.37
C ASP A 49 -11.96 -1.59 -2.41
N ASP A 50 -12.18 -1.83 -1.11
CA ASP A 50 -12.04 -0.79 -0.10
C ASP A 50 -10.57 -0.64 0.25
N ILE A 51 -9.94 0.34 -0.39
CA ILE A 51 -8.50 0.62 -0.28
C ILE A 51 -8.31 1.98 0.41
N ARG A 52 -7.53 2.00 1.50
CA ARG A 52 -7.27 3.21 2.30
C ARG A 52 -5.83 3.28 2.75
N PHE A 53 -5.33 4.51 2.93
CA PHE A 53 -4.10 4.73 3.67
C PHE A 53 -4.37 4.65 5.18
N VAL A 54 -3.56 3.88 5.89
CA VAL A 54 -3.62 3.72 7.35
C VAL A 54 -2.28 4.09 7.97
N SER A 55 -2.34 4.89 9.03
CA SER A 55 -1.20 5.31 9.83
C SER A 55 -0.82 4.21 10.83
N ASP A 56 0.46 4.07 11.11
CA ASP A 56 0.99 3.19 12.17
C ASP A 56 0.71 3.71 13.59
N SER A 57 0.45 5.02 13.76
CA SER A 57 0.55 5.72 15.06
C SER A 57 -0.69 6.55 15.42
N ASP A 58 -1.50 7.00 14.46
CA ASP A 58 -2.63 7.93 14.72
C ASP A 58 -3.86 7.26 15.38
N GLY A 59 -3.83 5.96 15.68
CA GLY A 59 -4.96 5.17 16.21
C GLY A 59 -6.20 5.04 15.30
N GLU A 60 -6.31 5.84 14.24
CA GLU A 60 -7.45 5.81 13.33
C GLU A 60 -7.51 4.52 12.48
N TRP A 61 -8.73 3.98 12.36
CA TRP A 61 -9.06 2.85 11.50
C TRP A 61 -10.15 3.28 10.51
N PRO A 62 -9.83 3.41 9.20
CA PRO A 62 -10.74 4.02 8.23
C PRO A 62 -11.77 3.05 7.64
N PHE A 63 -11.78 1.79 8.07
CA PHE A 63 -12.69 0.77 7.57
C PHE A 63 -13.88 0.55 8.53
N LYS A 64 -15.01 0.09 7.99
CA LYS A 64 -16.22 -0.19 8.77
C LYS A 64 -16.10 -1.41 9.69
N VAL A 65 -15.15 -2.29 9.39
CA VAL A 65 -14.96 -3.59 10.05
C VAL A 65 -13.47 -3.85 10.27
N GLY A 66 -13.15 -4.76 11.19
CA GLY A 66 -11.78 -5.09 11.56
C GLY A 66 -11.14 -4.02 12.45
N ASN A 67 -9.83 -4.15 12.65
CA ASN A 67 -9.02 -3.22 13.43
C ASN A 67 -7.57 -3.23 12.93
N ARG A 68 -6.75 -2.33 13.47
CA ARG A 68 -5.34 -2.21 13.11
C ARG A 68 -4.52 -3.47 13.40
N ASP A 69 -4.81 -4.16 14.50
CA ASP A 69 -4.04 -5.34 14.88
C ASP A 69 -4.21 -6.47 13.85
N GLU A 70 -5.38 -6.58 13.24
CA GLU A 70 -5.64 -7.51 12.14
C GLU A 70 -4.83 -7.17 10.87
N ALA A 71 -4.50 -5.89 10.66
CA ALA A 71 -3.75 -5.44 9.49
C ALA A 71 -2.31 -6.00 9.45
N PHE A 72 -1.71 -6.30 10.61
CA PHE A 72 -0.39 -6.95 10.67
C PHE A 72 -0.39 -8.34 10.00
N GLY A 73 -1.55 -8.99 9.90
CA GLY A 73 -1.71 -10.28 9.23
C GLY A 73 -1.97 -10.17 7.72
N TYR A 74 -2.02 -8.97 7.15
CA TYR A 74 -2.35 -8.78 5.74
C TYR A 74 -1.16 -9.17 4.87
N LEU A 75 -1.46 -9.77 3.71
CA LEU A 75 -0.42 -10.17 2.78
C LEU A 75 0.25 -8.93 2.18
N ASP A 76 1.54 -8.76 2.42
CA ASP A 76 2.32 -7.70 1.78
C ASP A 76 2.63 -8.07 0.33
N VAL A 77 2.03 -7.34 -0.61
CA VAL A 77 2.18 -7.59 -2.06
C VAL A 77 3.13 -6.60 -2.74
N THR A 78 3.77 -5.70 -1.99
CA THR A 78 4.68 -4.66 -2.51
C THR A 78 5.77 -5.25 -3.39
N ASN A 79 6.46 -6.29 -2.90
CA ASN A 79 7.55 -6.94 -3.61
C ASN A 79 7.07 -7.74 -4.83
N SER A 80 5.90 -8.36 -4.73
CA SER A 80 5.29 -9.08 -5.86
C SER A 80 5.06 -8.12 -7.03
N LEU A 81 4.47 -6.95 -6.76
CA LEU A 81 4.20 -5.94 -7.78
C LEU A 81 5.48 -5.30 -8.33
N ALA A 82 6.47 -5.06 -7.49
CA ALA A 82 7.77 -4.51 -7.90
C ALA A 82 8.56 -5.48 -8.79
N VAL A 83 8.56 -6.78 -8.47
CA VAL A 83 9.28 -7.83 -9.22
C VAL A 83 8.55 -8.22 -10.50
N PHE A 84 7.22 -8.34 -10.47
CA PHE A 84 6.42 -8.73 -11.64
C PHE A 84 6.61 -7.77 -12.83
N LYS A 85 6.79 -6.48 -12.56
CA LYS A 85 7.04 -5.46 -13.59
C LYS A 85 8.46 -5.47 -14.15
N ARG A 86 9.46 -5.97 -13.40
CA ARG A 86 10.81 -6.18 -13.94
C ARG A 86 10.80 -7.22 -15.05
N TYR A 87 9.94 -8.24 -14.97
CA TYR A 87 9.81 -9.29 -15.98
C TYR A 87 8.92 -8.91 -17.17
N GLN A 88 7.86 -8.12 -17.00
CA GLN A 88 7.05 -7.66 -18.14
C GLN A 88 7.83 -6.79 -19.14
N LYS A 89 8.87 -6.08 -18.68
CA LYS A 89 9.77 -5.31 -19.56
C LYS A 89 10.58 -6.18 -20.54
N TYR A 90 10.72 -7.49 -20.27
CA TYR A 90 11.45 -8.43 -21.14
C TYR A 90 10.55 -9.27 -22.05
N LEU A 91 9.23 -9.05 -22.00
CA LEU A 91 8.24 -9.76 -22.82
C LEU A 91 7.54 -8.85 -23.83
N ALA A 92 8.04 -7.62 -24.02
CA ALA A 92 7.56 -6.64 -25.00
C ALA A 92 8.65 -6.33 -26.04
#